data_AF-A0A8J7E345-F1
#
_entry.id   AF-A0A8J7E345-F1
#
_cell.length_a   1.000
_cell.length_b   1.000
_cell.length_c   1.000
_cell.angle_alpha   90.00
_cell.angle_beta   90.00
_cell.angle_gamma   90.00
#
_symmetry.space_group_name_H-M   'P 1'
#
loop_
_entity.id
_entity.type
_entity.pdbx_description
1 polymer ?
#
loop_
_entity_poly.entity_id
_entity_poly.type
_entity_poly.pdbx_seq_one_letter_code
_entity_poly.pdbx_strand_id
1 'polypeptide(L)'
;MIVSSLQFLVGNSTYQDLALRCEEYLHYQQQGWADQRQLAEDMLFNLLVEYLVSSGVPRAQAEPFCTDTDNLTELAMRISSTLGPAAA
;
A
#
# COMPACT_ATOMS: atom_id res chain seq x y z
N MET A 1 -13.13 5.70 15.44
CA MET A 1 -12.41 6.93 15.03
C MET A 1 -11.18 6.57 14.20
N ILE A 2 -11.37 5.96 13.03
CA ILE A 2 -10.26 5.60 12.10
C ILE A 2 -10.32 6.47 10.84
N VAL A 3 -11.53 6.91 10.47
CA VAL A 3 -11.79 7.74 9.27
C VAL A 3 -11.18 9.14 9.37
N SER A 4 -11.15 9.75 10.56
CA SER A 4 -10.64 11.11 10.75
C SER A 4 -9.12 11.20 10.61
N SER A 5 -8.39 10.11 10.90
CA SER A 5 -6.94 10.05 10.73
C SER A 5 -6.55 9.98 9.25
N LEU A 6 -7.41 9.42 8.39
CA LEU A 6 -7.14 9.24 6.96
C LEU A 6 -7.24 10.55 6.17
N GLN A 7 -8.16 11.45 6.52
CA GLN A 7 -8.33 12.73 5.82
C GLN A 7 -7.18 13.72 6.06
N PHE A 8 -6.47 13.62 7.19
CA PHE A 8 -5.27 14.43 7.46
C PHE A 8 -4.06 13.98 6.63
N LEU A 9 -4.07 12.73 6.12
CA LEU A 9 -2.93 12.10 5.43
C LEU A 9 -2.89 12.41 3.92
N VAL A 10 -4.00 12.82 3.32
CA VAL A 10 -4.13 13.14 1.89
C VAL A 10 -3.28 14.36 1.48
N GLY A 11 -2.90 15.23 2.43
CA GLY A 11 -2.09 16.42 2.15
C GLY A 11 -0.57 16.19 2.14
N ASN A 12 -0.10 14.96 2.35
CA ASN A 12 1.32 14.66 2.55
C ASN A 12 1.83 13.76 1.42
N SER A 13 2.83 14.23 0.68
CA SER A 13 3.36 13.61 -0.55
C SER A 13 3.69 12.11 -0.44
N THR A 14 4.07 11.65 0.75
CA THR A 14 4.34 10.24 1.06
C THR A 14 3.10 9.34 0.90
N TYR A 15 1.90 9.85 1.15
CA TYR A 15 0.65 9.09 1.01
C TYR A 15 0.10 9.08 -0.40
N GLN A 16 0.39 10.12 -1.18
CA GLN A 16 0.11 10.10 -2.62
C GLN A 16 1.01 9.10 -3.34
N ASP A 17 2.30 9.04 -2.99
CA ASP A 17 3.20 8.00 -3.52
C ASP A 17 2.74 6.61 -3.10
N LEU A 18 2.31 6.41 -1.84
CA LEU A 18 1.73 5.14 -1.40
C LEU A 18 0.48 4.74 -2.22
N ALA A 19 -0.43 5.67 -2.48
CA ALA A 19 -1.61 5.41 -3.31
C ALA A 19 -1.22 5.02 -4.74
N LEU A 20 -0.25 5.73 -5.33
CA LEU A 20 0.27 5.44 -6.67
C LEU A 20 0.90 4.04 -6.74
N ARG A 21 1.70 3.65 -5.75
CA ARG A 21 2.33 2.32 -5.69
C ARG A 21 1.32 1.19 -5.50
N CYS A 22 0.27 1.43 -4.71
CA CYS A 22 -0.86 0.50 -4.61
C CYS A 22 -1.56 0.33 -5.96
N GLU A 23 -1.79 1.42 -6.71
CA GLU A 23 -2.40 1.36 -8.04
C GLU A 23 -1.52 0.65 -9.06
N GLU A 24 -0.21 0.94 -9.10
CA GLU A 24 0.75 0.26 -9.98
C GLU A 24 0.78 -1.24 -9.73
N TYR A 25 0.86 -1.66 -8.45
CA TYR A 25 0.84 -3.07 -8.08
C TYR A 25 -0.44 -3.76 -8.56
N LEU A 26 -1.62 -3.17 -8.29
CA LEU A 26 -2.90 -3.74 -8.72
C LEU A 26 -3.02 -3.78 -10.25
N HIS A 27 -2.49 -2.76 -10.94
CA HIS A 27 -2.49 -2.70 -12.40
C HIS A 27 -1.64 -3.81 -13.02
N TYR A 28 -0.42 -4.02 -12.52
CA TYR A 28 0.46 -5.09 -13.00
C TYR A 28 -0.06 -6.48 -12.66
N GLN A 29 -0.71 -6.62 -11.49
CA GLN A 29 -1.39 -7.87 -11.12
C GLN A 29 -2.52 -8.21 -12.10
N GLN A 30 -3.32 -7.21 -12.54
CA GLN A 30 -4.39 -7.40 -13.52
C GLN A 30 -3.88 -7.67 -14.95
N GLN A 31 -2.80 -7.01 -15.36
CA GLN A 31 -2.19 -7.16 -16.69
C GLN A 31 -1.37 -8.45 -16.86
N GLY A 32 -1.03 -9.14 -15.75
CA GLY A 32 -0.24 -10.37 -15.77
C GLY A 32 1.24 -10.15 -16.12
N TRP A 33 1.75 -8.93 -15.90
CA TRP A 33 3.14 -8.55 -16.20
C TRP A 33 4.06 -9.01 -15.06
N ALA A 34 4.59 -10.23 -15.17
CA ALA A 34 5.30 -10.91 -14.08
C ALA A 34 6.52 -10.13 -13.54
N ASP A 35 7.38 -9.61 -14.42
CA ASP A 35 8.60 -8.91 -14.00
C ASP A 35 8.31 -7.57 -13.32
N GLN A 36 7.39 -6.78 -13.88
CA GLN A 36 6.96 -5.50 -13.30
C GLN A 36 6.17 -5.70 -12.01
N ARG A 37 5.37 -6.77 -11.93
CA ARG A 37 4.61 -7.12 -10.74
C ARG A 37 5.54 -7.43 -9.58
N GLN A 38 6.59 -8.23 -9.78
CA GLN A 38 7.48 -8.61 -8.68
C GLN A 38 8.20 -7.39 -8.08
N LEU A 39 8.67 -6.48 -8.93
CA LEU A 39 9.28 -5.23 -8.46
C LEU A 39 8.28 -4.32 -7.74
N ALA A 40 7.04 -4.25 -8.21
CA ALA A 40 5.98 -3.49 -7.54
C ALA A 40 5.56 -4.13 -6.20
N GLU A 41 5.52 -5.46 -6.12
CA GLU A 41 5.22 -6.22 -4.91
C GLU A 41 6.29 -5.97 -3.82
N ASP A 42 7.58 -6.05 -4.18
CA ASP A 42 8.69 -5.79 -3.27
C ASP A 42 8.68 -4.33 -2.76
N MET A 43 8.37 -3.37 -3.63
CA MET A 43 8.31 -1.96 -3.27
C MET A 43 7.12 -1.68 -2.36
N LEU A 44 5.94 -2.24 -2.69
CA LEU A 44 4.73 -2.12 -1.90
C LEU A 44 4.87 -2.79 -0.53
N PHE A 45 5.53 -3.95 -0.45
CA PHE A 45 5.86 -4.62 0.81
C PHE A 45 6.63 -3.67 1.74
N ASN A 46 7.72 -3.08 1.27
CA ASN A 46 8.54 -2.19 2.10
C ASN A 46 7.75 -0.98 2.59
N LEU A 47 6.97 -0.35 1.69
CA LEU A 47 6.15 0.81 2.03
C LEU A 47 5.05 0.49 3.04
N LEU A 48 4.35 -0.64 2.88
CA LEU A 48 3.30 -1.05 3.79
C LEU A 48 3.83 -1.47 5.16
N VAL A 49 4.98 -2.15 5.21
CA VAL A 49 5.66 -2.45 6.48
C VAL A 49 6.01 -1.15 7.21
N GLU A 50 6.61 -0.17 6.53
CA GLU A 50 6.93 1.12 7.14
C GLU A 50 5.69 1.88 7.59
N TYR A 51 4.60 1.84 6.82
CA TYR A 51 3.32 2.43 7.19
C TYR A 51 2.70 1.79 8.43
N LEU A 52 2.68 0.46 8.49
CA LEU A 52 2.16 -0.29 9.65
C LEU A 52 3.00 -0.02 10.89
N VAL A 53 4.33 0.01 10.75
CA VAL A 53 5.25 0.34 11.85
C VAL A 53 5.03 1.76 12.34
N SER A 54 4.89 2.73 11.43
CA SER A 54 4.61 4.12 11.78
C SER A 54 3.23 4.29 12.43
N SER A 55 2.29 3.39 12.13
CA SER A 55 0.95 3.34 12.73
C SER A 55 0.91 2.59 14.07
N GLY A 56 2.05 2.08 14.56
CA GLY A 56 2.20 1.43 15.87
C GLY A 56 2.18 -0.10 15.85
N VAL A 57 2.14 -0.75 14.68
CA VAL A 57 2.28 -2.21 14.57
C VAL A 57 3.76 -2.58 14.72
N PRO A 58 4.15 -3.50 15.61
CA PRO A 58 5.54 -3.93 15.70
C PRO A 58 6.06 -4.48 14.37
N ARG A 59 7.28 -4.14 13.97
CA ARG A 59 7.88 -4.62 12.70
C ARG A 59 7.85 -6.14 12.57
N ALA A 60 8.11 -6.85 13.67
CA ALA A 60 8.05 -8.32 13.75
C ALA A 60 6.65 -8.92 13.47
N GLN A 61 5.59 -8.10 13.49
CA GLN A 61 4.22 -8.49 13.10
C GLN A 61 3.86 -7.94 11.71
N ALA A 62 4.35 -6.74 11.37
CA ALA A 62 4.09 -6.10 10.08
C ALA A 62 4.73 -6.87 8.91
N GLU A 63 5.99 -7.29 9.05
CA GLU A 63 6.70 -8.04 8.00
C GLU A 63 5.98 -9.35 7.64
N PRO A 64 5.70 -10.29 8.57
CA PRO A 64 5.02 -11.53 8.21
C PRO A 64 3.58 -11.32 7.72
N PHE A 65 2.92 -10.24 8.16
CA PHE A 65 1.60 -9.87 7.64
C PHE A 65 1.68 -9.44 6.17
N CYS A 66 2.67 -8.62 5.80
CA CYS A 66 2.87 -8.15 4.44
C CYS A 66 3.53 -9.17 3.51
N THR A 67 4.22 -10.20 4.04
CA THR A 67 4.76 -11.31 3.23
C THR A 67 3.66 -12.15 2.57
N ASP A 68 2.46 -12.16 3.17
CA ASP A 68 1.30 -12.79 2.56
C ASP A 68 0.75 -11.88 1.45
N THR A 69 0.90 -12.32 0.20
CA THR A 69 0.47 -11.59 -1.00
C THR A 69 -1.03 -11.26 -0.98
N ASP A 70 -1.88 -12.09 -0.35
CA ASP A 70 -3.31 -11.82 -0.26
C ASP A 70 -3.58 -10.64 0.69
N ASN A 71 -2.91 -10.62 1.84
CA ASN A 71 -2.99 -9.51 2.79
C ASN A 71 -2.42 -8.21 2.20
N LEU A 72 -1.30 -8.31 1.46
CA LEU A 72 -0.68 -7.19 0.76
C LEU A 72 -1.65 -6.60 -0.28
N THR A 73 -2.30 -7.47 -1.06
CA THR A 73 -3.29 -7.07 -2.06
C THR A 73 -4.51 -6.44 -1.41
N GLU A 74 -5.01 -7.01 -0.31
CA GLU A 74 -6.16 -6.45 0.41
C GLU A 74 -5.85 -5.04 0.95
N LEU A 75 -4.66 -4.85 1.54
CA LEU A 75 -4.21 -3.54 1.98
C LEU A 75 -4.13 -2.54 0.82
N ALA A 76 -3.54 -2.95 -0.31
CA ALA A 76 -3.45 -2.10 -1.50
C ALA A 76 -4.83 -1.64 -1.96
N MET A 77 -5.79 -2.57 -2.08
CA MET A 77 -7.16 -2.23 -2.47
C MET A 77 -7.85 -1.29 -1.47
N ARG A 78 -7.67 -1.53 -0.16
CA ARG A 78 -8.27 -0.67 0.88
C ARG A 78 -7.68 0.73 0.85
N ILE A 79 -6.37 0.86 0.65
CA ILE A 79 -5.67 2.14 0.58
C ILE A 79 -6.09 2.90 -0.67
N SER A 80 -6.09 2.26 -1.84
CA SER A 80 -6.56 2.88 -3.09
C SER A 80 -8.03 3.30 -3.02
N SER A 81 -8.91 2.51 -2.39
CA SER A 81 -10.32 2.92 -2.25
C SER A 81 -10.54 4.05 -1.25
N THR A 82 -9.67 4.17 -0.25
CA THR A 82 -9.77 5.18 0.81
C THR A 82 -9.19 6.52 0.38
N LEU A 83 -8.04 6.50 -0.31
CA LEU A 83 -7.37 7.70 -0.78
C LEU A 83 -7.95 8.22 -2.11
N GLY A 84 -8.71 7.37 -2.81
CA GLY A 84 -9.20 7.66 -4.15
C GLY A 84 -8.08 7.57 -5.20
N PRO A 85 -8.40 7.74 -6.49
CA PRO A 85 -7.39 7.73 -7.54
C PRO A 85 -6.34 8.81 -7.24
N ALA A 86 -5.07 8.45 -7.27
CA ALA A 86 -3.99 9.43 -7.24
C ALA A 86 -4.21 10.39 -8.41
N ALA A 87 -4.52 11.66 -8.12
CA ALA A 87 -4.71 12.65 -9.17
C ALA A 87 -3.42 12.75 -9.99
N ALA A 88 -3.52 12.39 -11.27
CA ALA A 88 -2.46 12.40 -12.26
C ALA A 88 -1.90 13.82 -12.51
#